data_AF-H8ZXB8-F1
#
_entry.id   AF-H8ZXB8-F1
#
_cell.length_a   1.000
_cell.length_b   1.000
_cell.length_c   1.000
_cell.angle_alpha   90.00
_cell.angle_beta   90.00
_cell.angle_gamma   90.00
#
_symmetry.space_group_name_H-M   'P 1'
#
loop_
_entity.id
_entity.type
_entity.pdbx_description
1 polymer ?
#
loop_
_entity_poly.entity_id
_entity_poly.type
_entity_poly.pdbx_seq_one_letter_code
_entity_poly.pdbx_strand_id
1 'polypeptide(L)'
;YFGSIDSSENDHARKRPVGGSSSGEEQFIKCVLQDPIWLLMATTDDKVMMTYQLPSRDMEAVLRSDREALRALQKSQPRFSEEQKRELSQVHPWIRTGRLPRAINTSACVGCRSPPPAPYDSELQQ
;
A
#
# COMPACT_ATOMS: atom_id res chain seq x y z
N TYR A 1 -12.55 24.17 -3.70
CA TYR A 1 -11.53 23.75 -4.68
C TYR A 1 -10.90 22.48 -4.14
N PHE A 2 -11.24 21.25 -4.52
CA PHE A 2 -11.91 20.69 -5.70
C PHE A 2 -13.41 20.92 -5.74
N GLY A 3 -13.88 21.45 -6.87
CA GLY A 3 -15.29 21.63 -7.16
C GLY A 3 -15.53 21.26 -8.61
N SER A 4 -16.43 20.31 -8.83
CA SER A 4 -17.35 20.28 -9.97
C SER A 4 -18.58 19.54 -9.47
N ILE A 5 -19.45 20.32 -8.85
CA ILE A 5 -20.86 19.99 -8.66
C ILE A 5 -21.55 20.27 -9.99
N ASP A 6 -22.35 19.30 -10.41
CA ASP A 6 -23.53 19.39 -11.26
C ASP A 6 -23.35 19.82 -12.73
N SER A 7 -23.73 18.93 -13.64
CA SER A 7 -23.95 19.24 -15.05
C SER A 7 -25.30 18.67 -15.45
N SER A 8 -26.31 19.50 -15.16
CA SER A 8 -27.48 19.82 -15.97
C SER A 8 -28.36 18.66 -16.43
N GLU A 9 -29.53 18.59 -15.81
CA GLU A 9 -30.79 18.25 -16.48
C GLU A 9 -30.79 18.75 -17.94
N ASN A 10 -31.08 17.84 -18.87
CA ASN A 10 -31.69 18.21 -20.13
C ASN A 10 -33.04 17.50 -20.19
N ASP A 11 -34.08 18.31 -20.02
CA ASP A 11 -35.49 17.96 -20.13
C ASP A 11 -35.81 17.49 -21.56
N HIS A 12 -36.13 16.20 -21.72
CA HIS A 12 -36.85 15.71 -22.89
C HIS A 12 -38.03 14.85 -22.47
N ALA A 13 -38.97 15.44 -21.73
CA ALA A 13 -40.36 15.04 -21.88
C ALA A 13 -40.85 15.43 -23.30
N ARG A 14 -40.68 14.55 -24.30
CA ARG A 14 -41.71 14.28 -25.34
C ARG A 14 -41.25 13.29 -26.41
N LYS A 15 -42.08 12.25 -26.52
CA LYS A 15 -42.53 11.54 -27.74
C LYS A 15 -41.52 10.62 -28.45
N ARG A 16 -41.84 9.32 -28.40
CA ARG A 16 -41.39 8.33 -29.38
C ARG A 16 -41.78 8.77 -30.79
N PRO A 17 -40.98 8.38 -31.79
CA PRO A 17 -41.55 7.74 -32.95
C PRO A 17 -40.96 6.34 -33.19
N VAL A 18 -41.80 5.55 -33.83
CA VAL A 18 -41.59 4.20 -34.35
C VAL A 18 -40.69 4.23 -35.58
N GLY A 19 -39.83 3.22 -35.70
CA GLY A 19 -39.42 2.64 -37.00
C GLY A 19 -38.07 3.08 -37.55
N GLY A 20 -37.21 2.10 -37.84
CA GLY A 20 -36.08 2.27 -38.77
C GLY A 20 -34.82 1.52 -38.35
N SER A 21 -34.51 0.44 -39.07
CA SER A 21 -33.29 -0.36 -38.96
C SER A 21 -32.00 0.48 -38.81
N SER A 22 -31.26 0.20 -37.75
CA SER A 22 -29.83 -0.05 -37.83
C SER A 22 -29.49 -0.93 -36.65
N SER A 23 -28.91 -2.11 -36.92
CA SER A 23 -28.35 -3.00 -35.91
C SER A 23 -27.16 -2.29 -35.25
N GLY A 24 -27.46 -1.31 -34.40
CA GLY A 24 -26.51 -0.75 -33.47
C GLY A 24 -26.33 -1.78 -32.38
N GLU A 25 -25.35 -2.67 -32.54
CA GLU A 25 -24.75 -3.28 -31.38
C GLU A 25 -24.23 -2.15 -30.49
N GLU A 26 -25.06 -1.73 -29.54
CA GLU A 26 -24.63 -0.99 -28.38
C GLU A 26 -23.47 -1.82 -27.82
N GLN A 27 -22.25 -1.35 -28.04
CA GLN A 27 -21.04 -2.00 -27.60
C GLN A 27 -21.02 -1.83 -26.08
N PHE A 28 -21.77 -2.69 -25.38
CA PHE A 28 -21.86 -2.68 -23.93
C PHE A 28 -20.43 -2.82 -23.41
N ILE A 29 -19.89 -1.75 -22.82
CA ILE A 29 -18.62 -1.82 -22.11
C ILE A 29 -18.88 -2.74 -20.92
N LYS A 30 -18.52 -4.01 -21.07
CA LYS A 30 -18.64 -5.02 -20.03
C LYS A 30 -17.68 -4.63 -18.91
N CYS A 31 -18.21 -3.96 -17.88
CA CYS A 31 -17.48 -3.73 -16.65
C CYS A 31 -17.18 -5.10 -16.01
N VAL A 32 -15.93 -5.54 -16.10
CA VAL A 32 -15.44 -6.71 -15.37
C VAL A 32 -14.73 -6.21 -14.14
N LEU A 33 -15.14 -6.69 -12.96
CA LEU A 33 -14.39 -6.46 -11.73
C LEU A 33 -13.04 -7.17 -11.86
N GLN A 34 -11.96 -6.40 -11.80
CA GLN A 34 -10.61 -6.92 -11.78
C GLN A 34 -10.14 -7.10 -10.35
N ASP A 35 -9.22 -8.04 -10.16
CA ASP A 35 -8.53 -8.19 -8.90
C ASP A 35 -7.74 -6.91 -8.55
N PRO A 36 -7.53 -6.63 -7.25
CA PRO A 36 -6.64 -5.58 -6.81
C PRO A 36 -5.27 -5.60 -7.52
N ILE A 37 -4.74 -4.42 -7.84
CA ILE A 37 -3.49 -4.28 -8.63
C ILE A 37 -2.32 -5.10 -8.05
N TRP A 38 -2.20 -5.19 -6.73
CA TRP A 38 -1.12 -5.95 -6.09
C TRP A 38 -1.20 -7.45 -6.36
N LEU A 39 -2.40 -8.02 -6.58
CA LEU A 39 -2.57 -9.41 -7.02
C LEU A 39 -2.19 -9.56 -8.49
N LEU A 40 -2.62 -8.61 -9.33
CA LEU A 40 -2.32 -8.62 -10.76
C LEU A 40 -0.80 -8.49 -11.05
N MET A 41 -0.08 -7.75 -10.22
CA MET A 41 1.37 -7.52 -10.37
C MET A 41 2.22 -8.60 -9.71
N ALA A 42 1.66 -9.37 -8.78
CA ALA A 42 2.37 -10.42 -8.07
C ALA A 42 2.24 -11.76 -8.79
N THR A 43 3.20 -12.65 -8.53
CA THR A 43 3.05 -14.06 -8.88
C THR A 43 2.33 -14.76 -7.72
N THR A 44 1.09 -15.21 -7.91
CA THR A 44 0.25 -15.78 -6.86
C THR A 44 -0.18 -17.22 -7.17
N ASP A 45 0.65 -17.98 -7.88
CA ASP A 45 0.40 -19.40 -8.08
C ASP A 45 0.52 -20.19 -6.76
N ASP A 46 -0.14 -21.35 -6.68
CA ASP A 46 -0.20 -22.17 -5.46
C ASP A 46 1.19 -22.48 -4.89
N LYS A 47 2.20 -22.68 -5.75
CA LYS A 47 3.55 -22.98 -5.29
C LYS A 47 4.16 -21.78 -4.58
N VAL A 48 4.03 -20.57 -5.14
CA VAL A 48 4.51 -19.33 -4.49
C VAL A 48 3.73 -19.08 -3.20
N MET A 49 2.41 -19.22 -3.22
CA MET A 49 1.56 -19.00 -2.04
C MET A 49 1.88 -19.96 -0.88
N MET A 50 2.34 -21.18 -1.20
CA MET A 50 2.60 -22.21 -0.18
C MET A 50 4.07 -22.36 0.23
N THR A 51 5.03 -22.02 -0.64
CA THR A 51 6.45 -22.38 -0.42
C THR A 51 7.43 -21.24 -0.59
N TYR A 52 6.98 -20.03 -0.91
CA TYR A 52 7.89 -18.91 -1.10
C TYR A 52 8.61 -18.54 0.21
N GLN A 53 9.93 -18.49 0.12
CA GLN A 53 10.80 -18.02 1.19
C GLN A 53 11.62 -16.84 0.66
N LEU A 54 11.74 -15.79 1.48
CA LEU A 54 12.63 -14.68 1.16
C LEU A 54 14.08 -15.18 1.19
N PRO A 55 14.89 -14.92 0.15
CA PRO A 55 16.28 -15.33 0.14
C PRO A 55 17.06 -14.58 1.24
N SER A 56 18.01 -15.28 1.86
CA SER A 56 18.96 -14.63 2.78
C SER A 56 19.82 -13.64 2.00
N ARG A 57 20.07 -12.47 2.60
CA ARG A 57 20.84 -11.37 1.99
C ARG A 57 21.94 -10.92 2.94
N ASP A 58 23.06 -10.51 2.35
CA ASP A 58 24.17 -9.89 3.07
C ASP A 58 23.76 -8.52 3.61
N MET A 59 23.95 -8.31 4.92
CA MET A 59 23.47 -7.12 5.61
C MET A 59 24.19 -5.87 5.11
N GLU A 60 25.51 -5.94 4.96
CA GLU A 60 26.35 -4.83 4.52
C GLU A 60 26.04 -4.42 3.08
N ALA A 61 25.79 -5.39 2.19
CA ALA A 61 25.40 -5.12 0.81
C ALA A 61 24.06 -4.40 0.71
N VAL A 62 23.04 -4.86 1.43
CA VAL A 62 21.72 -4.20 1.45
C VAL A 62 21.85 -2.77 2.01
N LEU A 63 22.53 -2.60 3.15
CA LEU A 63 22.74 -1.27 3.74
C LEU A 63 23.56 -0.33 2.87
N ARG A 64 24.42 -0.84 1.98
CA ARG A 64 25.15 -0.01 1.01
C ARG A 64 24.20 0.50 -0.08
N SER A 65 23.38 -0.39 -0.64
CA SER A 65 22.39 -0.04 -1.66
C SER A 65 21.35 0.97 -1.13
N ASP A 66 20.85 0.76 0.09
CA ASP A 66 19.90 1.68 0.72
C ASP A 66 20.50 3.07 0.93
N ARG A 67 21.78 3.17 1.31
CA ARG A 67 22.47 4.46 1.46
C ARG A 67 22.57 5.21 0.13
N GLU A 68 22.77 4.52 -0.98
CA GLU A 68 22.80 5.13 -2.31
C GLU A 68 21.41 5.64 -2.70
N ALA A 69 20.35 4.85 -2.47
CA ALA A 69 18.98 5.27 -2.70
C ALA A 69 18.58 6.47 -1.82
N LEU A 70 18.99 6.48 -0.54
CA LEU A 70 18.74 7.58 0.39
C LEU A 70 19.40 8.89 -0.05
N ARG A 71 20.54 8.85 -0.75
CA ARG A 71 21.15 10.07 -1.32
C ARG A 71 20.24 10.70 -2.37
N ALA A 72 19.60 9.89 -3.21
CA ALA A 72 18.64 10.40 -4.21
C ALA A 72 17.39 10.98 -3.55
N LEU A 73 16.91 10.36 -2.47
CA LEU A 73 15.71 10.78 -1.73
C LEU A 73 15.97 11.88 -0.69
N GLN A 74 17.21 12.32 -0.51
CA GLN A 74 17.55 13.30 0.52
C GLN A 74 16.80 14.62 0.34
N LYS A 75 16.59 15.07 -0.91
CA LYS A 75 15.90 16.33 -1.20
C LYS A 75 14.39 16.25 -0.97
N SER A 76 13.80 15.06 -1.09
CA SER A 76 12.37 14.81 -0.88
C SER A 76 12.03 14.45 0.57
N GLN A 77 13.00 14.47 1.48
CA GLN A 77 12.75 14.28 2.90
C GLN A 77 11.82 15.39 3.44
N PRO A 78 10.90 15.06 4.37
CA PRO A 78 10.00 16.04 4.97
C PRO A 78 10.78 17.19 5.61
N ARG A 79 10.41 18.43 5.26
CA ARG A 79 10.94 19.64 5.88
C ARG A 79 9.88 20.22 6.78
N PHE A 80 10.18 20.33 8.07
CA PHE A 80 9.26 20.87 9.05
C PHE A 80 9.55 22.35 9.32
N SER A 81 8.49 23.14 9.49
CA SER A 81 8.59 24.50 10.05
C SER A 81 8.98 24.45 11.53
N GLU A 82 9.38 25.59 12.10
CA GLU A 82 9.74 25.65 13.53
C GLU A 82 8.55 25.33 14.45
N GLU A 83 7.34 25.72 14.07
CA GLU A 83 6.12 25.36 14.81
C GLU A 83 5.87 23.85 14.78
N GLN A 84 5.97 23.22 13.61
CA GLN A 84 5.83 21.76 13.48
C GLN A 84 6.90 21.01 14.26
N LYS A 85 8.16 21.50 14.24
CA LYS A 85 9.22 20.91 15.07
C LYS A 85 8.91 21.02 16.57
N ARG A 86 8.34 22.15 17.01
CA ARG A 86 7.93 22.35 18.41
C ARG A 86 6.85 21.35 18.81
N GLU A 87 5.82 21.18 17.99
CA GLU A 87 4.74 20.19 18.21
C GLU A 87 5.29 18.76 18.22
N LEU A 88 6.04 18.40 17.19
CA LEU A 88 6.64 17.07 17.05
C LEU A 88 7.58 16.74 18.20
N SER A 89 8.34 17.71 18.72
CA SER A 89 9.25 17.48 19.85
C SER A 89 8.55 17.08 21.16
N GLN A 90 7.25 17.41 21.31
CA GLN A 90 6.47 17.04 22.50
C GLN A 90 6.12 15.54 22.51
N VAL A 91 5.88 14.95 21.34
CA VAL A 91 5.52 13.53 21.18
C VAL A 91 6.74 12.67 20.81
N HIS A 92 7.69 13.26 20.08
CA HIS A 92 8.86 12.61 19.51
C HIS A 92 10.15 13.37 19.91
N PRO A 93 10.67 13.13 21.12
CA PRO A 93 11.84 13.84 21.64
C PRO A 93 13.10 13.72 20.76
N TRP A 94 13.17 12.68 19.92
CA TRP A 94 14.28 12.41 19.02
C TRP A 94 14.41 13.47 17.90
N ILE A 95 13.31 14.15 17.53
CA ILE A 95 13.32 15.22 16.52
C ILE A 95 14.11 16.44 16.99
N ARG A 96 14.02 16.78 18.28
CA ARG A 96 14.80 17.87 18.88
C ARG A 96 16.22 17.46 19.23
N THR A 97 16.40 16.22 19.69
CA THR A 97 17.71 15.75 20.20
C THR A 97 18.62 15.20 19.12
N GLY A 98 18.12 14.98 17.89
CA GLY A 98 18.89 14.41 16.79
C GLY A 98 19.29 12.95 17.02
N ARG A 99 18.63 12.25 17.95
CA ARG A 99 18.90 10.85 18.29
C ARG A 99 18.00 9.92 17.49
N LEU A 100 18.27 8.62 17.56
CA LEU A 100 17.36 7.60 17.02
C LEU A 100 16.14 7.43 17.94
N PRO A 101 14.92 7.25 17.38
CA PRO A 101 13.75 6.83 18.14
C PRO A 101 14.02 5.55 18.94
N ARG A 102 13.53 5.48 20.18
CA ARG A 102 13.71 4.31 21.06
C ARG A 102 13.19 3.01 20.45
N ALA A 103 12.10 3.08 19.69
CA ALA A 103 11.50 1.91 19.05
C ALA A 103 12.43 1.24 18.02
N ILE A 104 13.27 2.02 17.33
CA ILE A 104 14.20 1.50 16.32
C ILE A 104 15.62 1.30 16.84
N ASN A 105 15.96 1.88 17.99
CA ASN A 105 17.26 1.69 18.64
C ASN A 105 17.29 0.37 19.43
N THR A 106 17.06 -0.74 18.73
CA THR A 106 17.09 -2.10 19.27
C THR A 106 17.92 -2.99 18.34
N SER A 107 18.57 -4.02 18.88
CA SER A 107 19.42 -4.92 18.10
C SER A 107 18.66 -6.10 17.47
N ALA A 108 17.43 -6.36 17.93
CA ALA A 108 16.58 -7.46 17.47
C ALA A 108 15.12 -7.25 17.91
N CYS A 109 14.21 -8.05 17.35
CA CYS A 109 12.81 -8.09 17.77
C CYS A 109 12.68 -8.48 19.25
N VAL A 110 11.94 -7.68 20.02
CA VAL A 110 11.74 -7.87 21.46
C VAL A 110 11.00 -9.17 21.80
N GLY A 111 10.10 -9.63 20.91
CA GLY A 111 9.27 -10.83 21.13
C GLY A 111 9.93 -12.16 20.77
N CYS A 112 10.99 -12.16 19.96
CA CYS A 112 11.65 -13.39 19.52
C CYS A 112 12.55 -14.04 20.59
N ARG A 113 12.65 -13.44 21.79
CA ARG A 113 13.32 -14.03 22.95
C ARG A 113 12.43 -15.00 23.76
N SER A 114 11.15 -15.11 23.42
CA SER A 114 10.23 -16.09 24.01
C SER A 114 10.12 -17.31 23.08
N PRO A 115 10.19 -18.56 23.58
CA PRO A 115 10.02 -19.73 22.73
C PRO A 115 8.64 -19.68 22.05
N PRO A 116 8.52 -20.14 20.79
CA PRO A 116 7.23 -20.19 20.12
C PRO A 116 6.26 -21.07 20.93
N PRO A 117 4.97 -20.72 21.05
CA PRO A 117 3.98 -21.67 21.51
C PRO A 117 4.05 -22.89 20.59
N ALA A 118 4.14 -24.08 21.18
CA ALA A 118 4.22 -25.34 20.46
C ALA A 118 3.14 -25.41 19.37
N PRO A 119 3.44 -26.02 18.21
CA PRO A 119 2.47 -26.13 17.12
C PRO A 119 1.19 -26.78 17.64
N TYR A 120 0.07 -26.12 17.36
CA TYR A 120 -1.26 -26.66 17.61
C TYR A 120 -1.40 -27.95 16.79
N ASP A 121 -1.33 -29.11 17.44
CA ASP A 121 -1.78 -30.36 16.85
C ASP A 121 -3.29 -30.26 16.67
N SER A 122 -3.71 -29.88 15.47
CA SER A 122 -5.09 -30.07 15.05
C SER A 122 -5.27 -31.55 14.69
N GLU A 123 -5.54 -32.38 15.70
CA GLU A 123 -6.06 -33.73 15.49
C GLU A 123 -7.34 -33.63 14.66
N LEU A 124 -7.26 -34.10 13.41
CA LEU A 124 -8.41 -34.42 12.58
C LEU A 124 -9.15 -35.59 13.22
N GLN A 125 -10.20 -35.29 13.98
CA GLN A 125 -11.16 -36.28 14.42
C GLN A 125 -12.21 -36.49 13.31
N GLN A 126 -12.40 -37.76 12.99
CA GLN A 126 -13.15 -38.38 11.88
C GLN A 126 -14.54 -37.84 11.61
#